data_AF-A0A0S8EEC3-F1
#
_entry.id   AF-A0A0S8EEC3-F1
#
_cell.length_a   1.000
_cell.length_b   1.000
_cell.length_c   1.000
_cell.angle_alpha   90.00
_cell.angle_beta   90.00
_cell.angle_gamma   90.00
#
_symmetry.space_group_name_H-M   'P 1'
#
loop_
_entity.id
_entity.type
_entity.pdbx_description
1 polymer ?
#
loop_
_entity_poly.entity_id
_entity_poly.type
_entity_poly.pdbx_seq_one_letter_code
_entity_poly.pdbx_strand_id
1 'polypeptide(L)' 'MTMPVEETEALLKQAEKELDGAKTADDIRQAWRKYYLQVGHRNLGRLLIGRSVDEIIARRRSRGEE' A
#
# COMPACT_ATOMS: atom_id res chain seq x y z
N MET A 1 11.18 13.47 -4.82
CA MET A 1 11.90 12.55 -3.92
C MET A 1 11.22 11.20 -3.98
N THR A 2 11.84 10.24 -4.66
CA THR A 2 11.50 8.82 -4.53
C THR A 2 11.92 8.39 -3.13
N MET A 3 10.95 8.05 -2.27
CA MET A 3 11.25 7.44 -0.97
C MET A 3 12.01 6.12 -1.18
N PRO A 4 12.92 5.75 -0.25
CA PRO A 4 13.64 4.50 -0.34
C PRO A 4 12.66 3.30 -0.38
N VAL A 5 13.06 2.25 -1.11
CA VAL A 5 12.20 1.09 -1.42
C VAL A 5 11.74 0.40 -0.14
N GLU A 6 12.64 0.16 0.82
CA GLU A 6 12.36 -0.45 2.13
C GLU A 6 11.32 0.34 2.94
N GLU A 7 11.40 1.67 2.91
CA GLU A 7 10.47 2.54 3.63
C GLU A 7 9.06 2.46 3.02
N THR A 8 8.98 2.26 1.70
CA THR A 8 7.69 2.04 1.03
C THR A 8 7.08 0.67 1.34
N GLU A 9 7.89 -0.37 1.51
CA GLU A 9 7.43 -1.72 1.86
C GLU A 9 6.84 -1.78 3.27
N ALA A 10 7.49 -1.12 4.24
CA ALA A 10 6.97 -1.01 5.59
C ALA A 10 5.60 -0.29 5.62
N LEU A 11 5.48 0.80 4.85
CA LEU A 11 4.22 1.55 4.74
C LEU A 11 3.13 0.75 4.03
N LEU A 12 3.48 -0.06 3.02
CA LEU A 12 2.55 -1.00 2.38
C LEU A 12 1.97 -2.01 3.39
N LYS A 13 2.84 -2.62 4.22
CA LYS A 13 2.40 -3.58 5.27
C LYS A 13 1.51 -2.94 6.32
N GLN A 14 1.80 -1.69 6.71
CA GLN A 14 0.94 -0.95 7.64
C GLN A 14 -0.40 -0.58 7.00
N ALA A 15 -0.39 -0.13 5.74
CA ALA A 15 -1.60 0.19 4.99
C ALA A 15 -2.52 -1.04 4.83
N GLU A 16 -1.94 -2.22 4.55
CA GLU A 16 -2.71 -3.47 4.46
C GLU A 16 -3.40 -3.81 5.78
N LYS A 17 -2.68 -3.78 6.91
CA LYS A 17 -3.27 -4.03 8.23
C LYS A 17 -4.40 -3.07 8.59
N GLU A 18 -4.22 -1.78 8.29
CA GLU A 18 -5.25 -0.77 8.59
C GLU A 18 -6.47 -0.89 7.66
N LEU A 19 -6.25 -1.24 6.38
CA LEU A 19 -7.35 -1.48 5.45
C LEU A 19 -8.10 -2.78 5.74
N ASP A 20 -7.41 -3.84 6.17
CA ASP A 20 -8.02 -5.12 6.58
C ASP A 20 -8.79 -4.99 7.89
N GLY A 21 -8.28 -4.19 8.83
CA GLY A 21 -8.97 -3.87 10.09
C GLY A 21 -10.12 -2.86 9.97
N ALA A 22 -10.27 -2.20 8.82
CA ALA A 22 -11.27 -1.16 8.60
C ALA A 22 -12.68 -1.76 8.59
N LYS A 23 -13.57 -1.25 9.47
CA LYS A 23 -14.96 -1.74 9.57
C LYS A 23 -15.96 -0.79 8.94
N THR A 24 -15.57 0.46 8.71
CA THR A 24 -16.43 1.49 8.14
C THR A 24 -15.79 2.13 6.92
N ALA A 25 -16.62 2.77 6.10
CA ALA A 25 -16.14 3.57 4.98
C ALA A 25 -15.28 4.77 5.46
N ASP A 26 -15.44 5.22 6.70
CA ASP A 26 -14.61 6.29 7.26
C ASP A 26 -13.20 5.79 7.60
N ASP A 27 -13.08 4.61 8.22
CA ASP A 27 -11.79 3.96 8.50
C ASP A 27 -10.95 3.82 7.22
N ILE A 28 -11.60 3.36 6.14
CA ILE A 28 -10.97 3.25 4.82
C ILE A 28 -10.47 4.61 4.34
N ARG A 29 -11.29 5.68 4.45
CA ARG A 29 -10.89 7.04 4.03
C ARG A 29 -9.73 7.58 4.87
N GLN A 30 -9.70 7.28 6.17
CA GLN A 30 -8.61 7.69 7.05
C GLN A 30 -7.30 7.01 6.66
N ALA A 31 -7.31 5.67 6.52
CA ALA A 31 -6.16 4.90 6.04
C ALA A 31 -5.72 5.40 4.66
N TRP A 32 -6.66 5.65 3.76
CA TRP A 32 -6.36 6.15 2.42
C TRP A 32 -5.62 7.49 2.45
N ARG A 33 -6.12 8.47 3.21
CA ARG A 33 -5.48 9.79 3.34
C ARG A 33 -4.08 9.70 3.93
N LYS A 34 -3.89 8.83 4.94
CA LYS A 34 -2.62 8.61 5.63
C LYS A 34 -1.53 8.12 4.67
N TYR A 35 -1.87 7.17 3.80
CA TYR A 35 -0.89 6.48 2.96
C TYR A 35 -0.84 6.98 1.51
N TYR A 36 -1.80 7.80 1.06
CA TYR A 36 -1.93 8.21 -0.34
C TYR A 36 -0.67 8.83 -0.92
N LEU A 37 -0.03 9.76 -0.19
CA LEU A 37 1.15 10.48 -0.67
C LEU A 37 2.43 9.63 -0.65
N GLN A 38 2.49 8.61 0.22
CA GLN A 38 3.68 7.79 0.41
C GLN A 38 3.65 6.52 -0.46
N VAL A 39 2.51 5.84 -0.46
CA VAL A 39 2.34 4.51 -1.09
C VAL A 39 1.69 4.61 -2.47
N GLY A 40 0.87 5.65 -2.69
CA GLY A 40 0.22 5.93 -3.96
C GLY A 40 -1.12 5.21 -4.16
N HIS A 41 -2.04 5.86 -4.89
CA HIS A 41 -3.41 5.38 -5.12
C HIS A 41 -3.48 3.98 -5.75
N ARG A 42 -2.53 3.63 -6.62
CA ARG A 42 -2.54 2.34 -7.34
C ARG A 42 -2.25 1.16 -6.42
N ASN A 43 -1.38 1.35 -5.45
CA ASN A 43 -1.04 0.34 -4.45
C ASN A 43 -2.16 0.22 -3.42
N LEU A 44 -2.66 1.34 -2.91
CA LEU A 44 -3.82 1.35 -2.00
C LEU A 44 -5.06 0.70 -2.63
N GLY A 45 -5.34 0.99 -3.90
CA GLY A 45 -6.44 0.35 -4.62
C GLY A 45 -6.25 -1.17 -4.77
N ARG A 46 -5.01 -1.65 -4.91
CA ARG A 46 -4.71 -3.10 -4.93
C ARG A 46 -4.95 -3.74 -3.57
N LEU A 47 -4.49 -3.11 -2.50
CA LEU A 47 -4.74 -3.58 -1.13
C LEU A 47 -6.24 -3.67 -0.85
N LEU A 48 -7.00 -2.63 -1.24
CA LEU A 48 -8.46 -2.58 -1.03
C LEU A 48 -9.23 -3.71 -1.72
N ILE A 49 -8.75 -4.19 -2.88
CA ILE A 49 -9.38 -5.32 -3.60
C ILE A 49 -8.84 -6.69 -3.16
N GLY A 50 -8.09 -6.75 -2.05
CA GLY A 50 -7.58 -7.99 -1.46
C GLY A 50 -6.29 -8.53 -2.08
N ARG A 51 -5.52 -7.70 -2.80
CA ARG A 51 -4.16 -8.10 -3.21
C ARG A 51 -3.20 -7.93 -2.06
N SER A 52 -2.46 -8.98 -1.74
CA SER A 52 -1.48 -8.95 -0.65
C SER A 52 -0.29 -8.04 -0.97
N VAL A 53 0.30 -7.45 0.07
CA VAL A 53 1.52 -6.64 -0.03
C VAL A 53 2.65 -7.39 -0.72
N ASP A 54 2.85 -8.67 -0.41
CA ASP A 54 3.91 -9.49 -1.03
C ASP A 54 3.78 -9.57 -2.56
N GLU A 55 2.56 -9.67 -3.10
CA GLU A 55 2.34 -9.66 -4.56
C GLU A 55 2.67 -8.30 -5.18
N ILE A 56 2.38 -7.21 -4.47
CA ILE A 56 2.66 -5.84 -4.92
C ILE A 56 4.18 -5.60 -4.94
N ILE A 57 4.88 -6.02 -3.88
CA ILE A 57 6.34 -5.91 -3.75
C ILE A 57 7.03 -6.77 -4.82
N ALA A 58 6.64 -8.03 -4.97
CA ALA A 58 7.21 -8.93 -5.97
C ALA A 58 7.12 -8.34 -7.38
N ARG A 59 5.94 -7.81 -7.76
CA ARG A 59 5.77 -7.11 -9.04
C ARG A 59 6.63 -5.86 -9.19
N ARG A 60 6.86 -5.13 -8.10
CA ARG A 60 7.69 -3.92 -8.11
C ARG A 60 9.16 -4.28 -8.33
N ARG A 61 9.63 -5.34 -7.67
CA ARG A 61 10.98 -5.89 -7.84
C ARG A 61 11.20 -6.34 -9.28
N SER A 62 10.28 -7.12 -9.84
CA SER A 62 10.35 -7.56 -11.23
C SER A 62 10.33 -6.43 -12.26
N ARG A 63 9.76 -5.25 -11.94
CA ARG A 63 9.76 -4.06 -12.81
C ARG A 63 10.96 -3.14 -12.63
N GLY A 64 11.70 -3.29 -11.53
CA GLY A 64 12.90 -2.51 -11.24
C GLY A 64 14.20 -3.19 -11.68
N GLU A 65 14.11 -4.44 -12.14
CA GLU A 65 15.20 -5.22 -12.73
C GLU A 65 15.22 -5.17 -14.28
N GLU A 66 14.47 -4.23 -14.89
CA GLU A 66 14.52 -3.89 -16.33
C GLU A 66 15.10 -2.49 -16.55
#